data_AF-A0A1W7CWW7-F1
#
_entry.id   AF-A0A1W7CWW7-F1
#
_cell.length_a   1.000
_cell.length_b   1.000
_cell.length_c   1.000
_cell.angle_alpha   90.00
_cell.angle_beta   90.00
_cell.angle_gamma   90.00
#
_symmetry.space_group_name_H-M   'P 1'
#
loop_
_entity.id
_entity.type
_entity.pdbx_description
1 polymer ?
#
loop_
_entity_poly.entity_id
_entity_poly.type
_entity_poly.pdbx_seq_one_letter_code
_entity_poly.pdbx_strand_id
1 'polypeptide(L)'
;MSVVDTLTCVLAEHAVAGGPLSPATALALDRDEAFPTAGRDLLDAAGLHRLYVPPEHGGGLDSYPALVTALARVASHDVTLAIAHAKTFLGAAPVWVAGDRNKADRLARRVLAGAVVSWGLTERGHGADLLAGEVTATETHAGWSLSGSKWLINNAGRCDLVCVLARTAPRGGPRGYSLLLVDLAELPSGSYRRLPKVPTHGVRGADISGLAFHDAPLPADALVGEAGTGLEITLRALQLTRTLCPALSVGAVTHVLRLAREHLDGLERYGHRASELPATRRILGQAVATLWVMEAVTLVAACHPHLAPGRLSVVSAVAKALVPTLADQVVEEVRELMGARGFLADGMFQKVERDNRIVAIFDGSTPVNEDALLRQLPHVARRWRDDAPARAAGGDAGATGARLGRLTGELPAIDFRALRLTDSGEDDLVAAVPALVSRARRRGVRAAGLDAFAALVRDTLTAVAALEPVGSVPAEHFDLARRYELCFAGAACLVVRLGDAPVDDHWLEICLTRVLELAAGAPHSFPRAEVFDDVAHLSGRLLLSDPEVPT
;
A
#
# COMPACT_ATOMS: atom_id res chain seq x y z
N MET A 1 -19.14 17.21 -5.74
CA MET A 1 -17.97 17.08 -4.85
C MET A 1 -17.58 15.62 -4.85
N SER A 2 -16.30 15.28 -5.07
CA SER A 2 -15.89 13.87 -5.05
C SER A 2 -15.95 13.31 -3.62
N VAL A 3 -15.94 11.98 -3.46
CA VAL A 3 -15.84 11.36 -2.12
C VAL A 3 -14.56 11.82 -1.41
N VAL A 4 -13.46 11.95 -2.16
CA VAL A 4 -12.15 12.41 -1.65
C VAL A 4 -12.23 13.85 -1.13
N ASP A 5 -12.90 14.76 -1.84
CA ASP A 5 -13.10 16.14 -1.40
C ASP A 5 -14.00 16.21 -0.15
N THR A 6 -15.10 15.45 -0.17
CA THR A 6 -16.04 15.36 0.96
C THR A 6 -15.32 14.86 2.21
N LEU A 7 -14.50 13.81 2.04
CA LEU A 7 -13.69 13.24 3.11
C LEU A 7 -12.71 14.27 3.67
N THR A 8 -12.03 15.05 2.84
CA THR A 8 -11.13 16.12 3.32
C THR A 8 -11.86 17.15 4.17
N CYS A 9 -13.04 17.60 3.74
CA CYS A 9 -13.85 18.51 4.56
C CYS A 9 -14.20 17.89 5.92
N VAL A 10 -14.66 16.63 5.93
CA VAL A 10 -15.02 15.90 7.17
C VAL A 10 -13.81 15.72 8.09
N LEU A 11 -12.64 15.36 7.54
CA LEU A 11 -11.41 15.22 8.31
C LEU A 11 -11.01 16.54 8.97
N ALA A 12 -11.02 17.65 8.20
CA ALA A 12 -10.66 18.97 8.71
C ALA A 12 -11.66 19.48 9.77
N GLU A 13 -12.96 19.33 9.53
CA GLU A 13 -14.01 19.77 10.45
C GLU A 13 -13.95 19.06 11.80
N HIS A 14 -13.62 17.76 11.81
CA HIS A 14 -13.67 16.94 13.01
C HIS A 14 -12.31 16.67 13.68
N ALA A 15 -11.20 17.14 13.09
CA ALA A 15 -9.86 17.07 13.69
C ALA A 15 -9.59 18.16 14.74
N VAL A 16 -10.53 19.10 14.92
CA VAL A 16 -10.46 20.17 15.92
C VAL A 16 -10.46 19.65 17.35
N ALA A 17 -10.00 20.46 18.31
CA ALA A 17 -9.93 20.09 19.73
C ALA A 17 -11.29 19.61 20.27
N GLY A 18 -11.31 18.42 20.89
CA GLY A 18 -12.52 17.79 21.40
C GLY A 18 -13.35 17.06 20.34
N GLY A 19 -12.99 17.17 19.06
CA GLY A 19 -13.61 16.45 17.97
C GLY A 19 -13.27 14.94 17.95
N PRO A 20 -14.08 14.13 17.25
CA PRO A 20 -13.89 12.67 17.20
C PRO A 20 -12.64 12.24 16.44
N LEU A 21 -12.03 13.12 15.63
CA LEU A 21 -10.78 12.89 14.91
C LEU A 21 -9.62 13.72 15.49
N SER A 22 -9.81 14.32 16.66
CA SER A 22 -8.77 15.15 17.30
C SER A 22 -7.60 14.30 17.80
N PRO A 23 -6.38 14.87 17.87
CA PRO A 23 -5.24 14.16 18.44
C PRO A 23 -5.46 13.63 19.86
N ALA A 24 -6.16 14.39 20.70
CA ALA A 24 -6.49 13.97 22.07
C ALA A 24 -7.41 12.75 22.08
N THR A 25 -8.41 12.71 21.19
CA THR A 25 -9.31 11.57 21.04
C THR A 25 -8.55 10.32 20.56
N ALA A 26 -7.70 10.47 19.54
CA ALA A 26 -6.89 9.35 19.02
C ALA A 26 -5.94 8.78 20.08
N LEU A 27 -5.33 9.62 20.93
CA LEU A 27 -4.50 9.16 22.06
C LEU A 27 -5.30 8.46 23.15
N ALA A 28 -6.48 8.96 23.49
CA ALA A 28 -7.36 8.30 24.45
C ALA A 28 -7.77 6.91 23.96
N LEU A 29 -8.17 6.78 22.70
CA LEU A 29 -8.52 5.50 22.08
C LEU A 29 -7.33 4.53 22.03
N ASP A 30 -6.11 5.01 21.74
CA ASP A 30 -4.90 4.18 21.78
C ASP A 30 -4.61 3.65 23.20
N ARG A 31 -4.66 4.51 24.21
CA ARG A 31 -4.44 4.15 25.62
C ARG A 31 -5.48 3.15 26.10
N ASP A 32 -6.74 3.40 25.78
CA ASP A 32 -7.87 2.61 26.24
C ASP A 32 -8.10 1.38 25.34
N GLU A 33 -7.25 1.16 24.33
CA GLU A 33 -7.33 0.06 23.38
C GLU A 33 -8.70 -0.04 22.68
N ALA A 34 -9.37 1.10 22.51
CA ALA A 34 -10.75 1.22 22.11
C ALA A 34 -10.88 1.50 20.60
N PHE A 35 -11.91 0.91 20.00
CA PHE A 35 -12.15 1.07 18.57
C PHE A 35 -12.65 2.49 18.23
N PRO A 36 -12.16 3.11 17.14
CA PRO A 36 -12.55 4.47 16.75
C PRO A 36 -13.92 4.52 16.07
N THR A 37 -14.98 4.15 16.79
CA THR A 37 -16.35 4.04 16.23
C THR A 37 -16.85 5.37 15.66
N ALA A 38 -16.73 6.47 16.41
CA ALA A 38 -17.18 7.78 15.93
C ALA A 38 -16.42 8.23 14.66
N GLY A 39 -15.11 7.98 14.61
CA GLY A 39 -14.32 8.24 13.40
C GLY A 39 -14.79 7.39 12.23
N ARG A 40 -15.01 6.08 12.43
CA ARG A 40 -15.54 5.17 11.42
C ARG A 40 -16.90 5.65 10.88
N ASP A 41 -17.81 6.05 11.76
CA ASP A 41 -19.15 6.52 11.39
C ASP A 41 -19.09 7.77 10.51
N LEU A 42 -18.15 8.68 10.79
CA LEU A 42 -17.90 9.85 9.94
C LEU A 42 -17.37 9.46 8.55
N LEU A 43 -16.47 8.49 8.47
CA LEU A 43 -15.95 7.99 7.19
C LEU A 43 -17.05 7.30 6.37
N ASP A 44 -17.94 6.56 7.04
CA ASP A 44 -19.12 5.96 6.41
C ASP A 44 -20.07 7.03 5.87
N ALA A 45 -20.36 8.07 6.67
CA ALA A 45 -21.21 9.19 6.26
C ALA A 45 -20.60 9.99 5.09
N ALA A 46 -19.27 10.13 5.05
CA ALA A 46 -18.53 10.72 3.94
C ALA A 46 -18.53 9.83 2.67
N GLY A 47 -18.98 8.58 2.78
CA GLY A 47 -19.09 7.65 1.66
C GLY A 47 -17.81 6.88 1.34
N LEU A 48 -16.83 6.80 2.26
CA LEU A 48 -15.56 6.11 2.00
C LEU A 48 -15.78 4.62 1.62
N HIS A 49 -16.72 3.93 2.26
CA HIS A 49 -17.03 2.53 1.93
C HIS A 49 -17.55 2.34 0.49
N ARG A 50 -18.08 3.40 -0.14
CA ARG A 50 -18.52 3.35 -1.55
C ARG A 50 -17.35 3.14 -2.49
N LEU A 51 -16.16 3.64 -2.13
CA LEU A 51 -14.92 3.42 -2.88
C LEU A 51 -14.40 1.97 -2.75
N TYR A 52 -15.05 1.09 -1.99
CA TYR A 52 -14.64 -0.32 -1.87
C TYR A 52 -15.35 -1.25 -2.84
N VAL A 53 -16.34 -0.71 -3.58
CA VAL A 53 -17.25 -1.48 -4.43
C VAL A 53 -17.07 -1.04 -5.90
N PRO A 54 -16.87 -1.98 -6.83
CA PRO A 54 -16.80 -1.68 -8.26
C PRO A 54 -18.04 -0.95 -8.80
N PRO A 55 -17.89 -0.03 -9.77
CA PRO A 55 -19.01 0.72 -10.35
C PRO A 55 -20.09 -0.16 -10.96
N GLU A 56 -19.74 -1.28 -11.60
CA GLU A 56 -20.70 -2.22 -12.17
C GLU A 56 -21.64 -2.86 -11.13
N HIS A 57 -21.29 -2.77 -9.85
CA HIS A 57 -22.07 -3.23 -8.71
C HIS A 57 -22.69 -2.08 -7.89
N GLY A 58 -22.70 -0.84 -8.42
CA GLY A 58 -23.31 0.34 -7.81
C GLY A 58 -22.40 1.13 -6.85
N GLY A 59 -21.11 0.80 -6.81
CA GLY A 59 -20.10 1.49 -6.01
C GLY A 59 -19.40 2.64 -6.73
N GLY A 60 -18.31 3.12 -6.14
CA GLY A 60 -17.50 4.24 -6.62
C GLY A 60 -16.02 3.92 -6.82
N LEU A 61 -15.65 2.64 -6.98
CA LEU A 61 -14.27 2.23 -7.31
C LEU A 61 -13.97 2.37 -8.81
N ASP A 62 -14.34 3.50 -9.41
CA ASP A 62 -13.98 3.86 -10.78
C ASP A 62 -12.54 4.40 -10.87
N SER A 63 -12.02 4.92 -9.76
CA SER A 63 -10.65 5.38 -9.58
C SER A 63 -10.02 4.76 -8.33
N TYR A 64 -9.17 3.76 -8.56
CA TYR A 64 -8.32 3.17 -7.52
C TYR A 64 -7.36 4.20 -6.90
N PRO A 65 -6.77 5.14 -7.66
CA PRO A 65 -6.05 6.28 -7.08
C PRO A 65 -6.89 7.10 -6.11
N ALA A 66 -8.18 7.34 -6.38
CA ALA A 66 -9.05 8.07 -5.45
C ALA A 66 -9.22 7.34 -4.11
N LEU A 67 -9.36 6.00 -4.13
CA LEU A 67 -9.37 5.17 -2.92
C LEU A 67 -8.04 5.29 -2.15
N VAL A 68 -6.90 5.22 -2.86
CA VAL A 68 -5.57 5.33 -2.26
C VAL A 68 -5.35 6.72 -1.64
N THR A 69 -5.72 7.80 -2.33
CA THR A 69 -5.68 9.18 -1.83
C THR A 69 -6.57 9.36 -0.60
N ALA A 70 -7.82 8.86 -0.65
CA ALA A 70 -8.73 8.90 0.49
C ALA A 70 -8.10 8.22 1.72
N LEU A 71 -7.50 7.05 1.54
CA LEU A 71 -6.89 6.33 2.65
C LEU A 71 -5.64 7.04 3.20
N ALA A 72 -4.81 7.62 2.33
CA ALA A 72 -3.65 8.40 2.75
C ALA A 72 -4.06 9.61 3.62
N ARG A 73 -5.14 10.29 3.24
CA ARG A 73 -5.72 11.40 4.02
C ARG A 73 -6.26 10.97 5.37
N VAL A 74 -6.94 9.82 5.47
CA VAL A 74 -7.35 9.30 6.79
C VAL A 74 -6.12 8.96 7.64
N ALA A 75 -5.12 8.32 7.04
CA ALA A 75 -3.91 7.91 7.75
C ALA A 75 -3.04 9.09 8.21
N SER A 76 -3.10 10.26 7.54
CA SER A 76 -2.42 11.48 8.00
C SER A 76 -3.05 12.11 9.24
N HIS A 77 -4.24 11.66 9.63
CA HIS A 77 -4.86 11.96 10.92
C HIS A 77 -4.67 10.81 11.91
N ASP A 78 -5.08 9.59 11.52
CA ASP A 78 -4.96 8.40 12.36
C ASP A 78 -4.84 7.11 11.54
N VAL A 79 -3.65 6.50 11.55
CA VAL A 79 -3.34 5.21 10.91
C VAL A 79 -4.22 4.08 11.45
N THR A 80 -4.57 4.10 12.74
CA THR A 80 -5.47 3.11 13.36
C THR A 80 -6.85 3.16 12.72
N LEU A 81 -7.41 4.37 12.55
CA LEU A 81 -8.72 4.57 11.93
C LEU A 81 -8.71 4.16 10.44
N ALA A 82 -7.66 4.55 9.72
CA ALA A 82 -7.48 4.16 8.32
C ALA A 82 -7.49 2.63 8.15
N ILE A 83 -6.74 1.92 8.99
CA ILE A 83 -6.71 0.44 9.01
C ILE A 83 -8.07 -0.12 9.44
N ALA A 84 -8.69 0.42 10.48
CA ALA A 84 -9.96 -0.07 10.99
C ALA A 84 -11.07 -0.03 9.93
N HIS A 85 -11.07 0.97 9.05
CA HIS A 85 -12.09 1.15 8.02
C HIS A 85 -11.76 0.38 6.72
N ALA A 86 -10.52 0.43 6.23
CA ALA A 86 -10.14 -0.11 4.92
C ALA A 86 -10.23 -1.64 4.80
N LYS A 87 -10.34 -2.37 5.91
CA LYS A 87 -10.35 -3.84 5.91
C LYS A 87 -11.55 -4.45 5.20
N THR A 88 -12.66 -3.70 5.10
CA THR A 88 -13.80 -4.10 4.27
C THR A 88 -13.41 -4.25 2.79
N PHE A 89 -12.57 -3.38 2.24
CA PHE A 89 -12.04 -3.55 0.88
C PHE A 89 -11.20 -4.83 0.78
N LEU A 90 -10.34 -5.11 1.76
CA LEU A 90 -9.50 -6.32 1.77
C LEU A 90 -10.35 -7.60 1.78
N GLY A 91 -11.38 -7.65 2.63
CA GLY A 91 -12.28 -8.81 2.70
C GLY A 91 -13.15 -9.00 1.46
N ALA A 92 -13.46 -7.92 0.74
CA ALA A 92 -14.28 -7.95 -0.47
C ALA A 92 -13.49 -8.20 -1.77
N ALA A 93 -12.21 -7.80 -1.81
CA ALA A 93 -11.34 -7.93 -2.98
C ALA A 93 -11.32 -9.34 -3.61
N PRO A 94 -11.29 -10.45 -2.84
CA PRO A 94 -11.34 -11.79 -3.44
C PRO A 94 -12.62 -12.08 -4.23
N VAL A 95 -13.75 -11.49 -3.83
CA VAL A 95 -15.03 -11.66 -4.52
C VAL A 95 -15.05 -10.86 -5.83
N TRP A 96 -14.50 -9.64 -5.83
CA TRP A 96 -14.30 -8.85 -7.05
C TRP A 96 -13.41 -9.59 -8.05
N VAL A 97 -12.29 -10.15 -7.56
CA VAL A 97 -11.34 -10.92 -8.37
C VAL A 97 -11.92 -12.23 -8.91
N ALA A 98 -12.76 -12.91 -8.14
CA ALA A 98 -13.42 -14.13 -8.59
C ALA A 98 -14.41 -13.88 -9.75
N GLY A 99 -15.02 -12.70 -9.81
CA GLY A 99 -15.84 -12.27 -10.95
C GLY A 99 -17.20 -12.96 -11.08
N ASP A 100 -17.72 -13.58 -10.01
CA ASP A 100 -19.10 -14.05 -9.93
C ASP A 100 -20.04 -12.86 -9.70
N ARG A 101 -20.76 -12.46 -10.75
CA ARG A 101 -21.63 -11.28 -10.73
C ARG A 101 -22.72 -11.35 -9.66
N ASN A 102 -23.38 -12.49 -9.47
CA ASN A 102 -24.48 -12.60 -8.52
C ASN A 102 -23.98 -12.45 -7.08
N LYS A 103 -22.85 -13.09 -6.77
CA LYS A 103 -22.20 -12.99 -5.46
C LYS A 103 -21.65 -11.58 -5.22
N ALA A 104 -21.01 -10.99 -6.22
CA ALA A 104 -20.50 -9.63 -6.18
C ALA A 104 -21.62 -8.60 -5.95
N ASP A 105 -22.75 -8.70 -6.65
CA ASP A 105 -23.92 -7.82 -6.47
C ASP A 105 -24.50 -7.93 -5.04
N ARG A 106 -24.57 -9.15 -4.47
CA ARG A 106 -25.02 -9.34 -3.07
C ARG A 106 -24.06 -8.71 -2.08
N LEU A 107 -22.76 -8.95 -2.24
CA LEU A 107 -21.73 -8.39 -1.36
C LEU A 107 -21.69 -6.85 -1.46
N ALA A 108 -21.78 -6.31 -2.67
CA ALA A 108 -21.82 -4.87 -2.92
C ALA A 108 -22.95 -4.19 -2.17
N ARG A 109 -24.18 -4.75 -2.23
CA ARG A 109 -25.32 -4.23 -1.45
C ARG A 109 -25.06 -4.23 0.04
N ARG A 110 -24.38 -5.25 0.59
CA ARG A 110 -24.04 -5.32 2.01
C ARG A 110 -22.98 -4.27 2.37
N VAL A 111 -21.91 -4.15 1.60
CA VAL A 111 -20.85 -3.13 1.82
C VAL A 111 -21.42 -1.71 1.72
N LEU A 112 -22.26 -1.43 0.72
CA LEU A 112 -22.95 -0.14 0.57
C LEU A 112 -23.96 0.16 1.69
N ALA A 113 -24.42 -0.87 2.40
CA ALA A 113 -25.25 -0.74 3.60
C ALA A 113 -24.43 -0.65 4.90
N GLY A 114 -23.10 -0.57 4.81
CA GLY A 114 -22.20 -0.44 5.97
C GLY A 114 -21.75 -1.75 6.59
N ALA A 115 -21.97 -2.90 5.93
CA ALA A 115 -21.49 -4.18 6.43
C ALA A 115 -19.95 -4.26 6.42
N VAL A 116 -19.39 -4.82 7.48
CA VAL A 116 -17.96 -5.02 7.63
C VAL A 116 -17.56 -6.39 7.11
N VAL A 117 -16.56 -6.43 6.23
CA VAL A 117 -16.08 -7.67 5.59
C VAL A 117 -14.62 -7.90 5.98
N SER A 118 -14.32 -9.05 6.58
CA SER A 118 -12.96 -9.43 6.98
C SER A 118 -12.35 -10.45 6.04
N TRP A 119 -11.02 -10.58 6.06
CA TRP A 119 -10.30 -11.60 5.30
C TRP A 119 -9.55 -12.59 6.21
N GLY A 120 -10.06 -13.80 6.31
CA GLY A 120 -9.50 -14.90 7.11
C GLY A 120 -8.42 -15.68 6.37
N LEU A 121 -7.17 -15.22 6.45
CA LEU A 121 -6.00 -15.92 5.88
C LEU A 121 -5.14 -16.59 6.96
N THR A 122 -4.63 -15.80 7.89
CA THR A 122 -3.62 -16.19 8.88
C THR A 122 -4.18 -17.16 9.93
N GLU A 123 -3.32 -18.09 10.35
CA GLU A 123 -3.57 -19.10 11.39
C GLU A 123 -2.45 -19.05 12.43
N ARG A 124 -2.71 -19.52 13.65
CA ARG A 124 -1.75 -19.37 14.76
C ARG A 124 -0.39 -20.04 14.49
N GLY A 125 -0.37 -21.13 13.73
CA GLY A 125 0.86 -21.81 13.28
C GLY A 125 1.44 -21.27 11.97
N HIS A 126 0.68 -20.48 11.21
CA HIS A 126 0.98 -20.17 9.81
C HIS A 126 0.64 -18.71 9.46
N GLY A 127 1.68 -17.90 9.26
CA GLY A 127 1.59 -16.51 8.83
C GLY A 127 1.76 -16.35 7.32
N ALA A 128 3.00 -16.14 6.89
CA ALA A 128 3.36 -15.92 5.49
C ALA A 128 3.18 -17.18 4.61
N ASP A 129 3.33 -18.38 5.19
CA ASP A 129 3.12 -19.64 4.47
C ASP A 129 1.63 -20.01 4.46
N LEU A 130 0.89 -19.44 3.51
CA LEU A 130 -0.53 -19.75 3.31
C LEU A 130 -0.78 -21.20 2.87
N LEU A 131 0.22 -21.89 2.33
CA LEU A 131 0.12 -23.29 1.90
C LEU A 131 0.18 -24.28 3.06
N ALA A 132 0.53 -23.82 4.26
CA ALA A 132 0.52 -24.61 5.47
C ALA A 132 -0.81 -24.53 6.25
N GLY A 133 -1.77 -23.70 5.83
CA GLY A 133 -3.05 -23.54 6.51
C GLY A 133 -3.80 -24.84 6.80
N GLU A 134 -4.34 -24.95 8.02
CA GLU A 134 -4.99 -26.14 8.55
C GLU A 134 -6.51 -26.00 8.65
N VAL A 135 -7.07 -24.78 8.55
CA VAL A 135 -8.53 -24.59 8.47
C VAL A 135 -9.09 -25.37 7.29
N THR A 136 -10.07 -26.24 7.52
CA THR A 136 -10.65 -27.13 6.52
C THR A 136 -12.08 -26.72 6.16
N ALA A 137 -12.44 -26.92 4.90
CA ALA A 137 -13.83 -26.88 4.45
C ALA A 137 -14.13 -28.18 3.72
N THR A 138 -14.97 -29.03 4.33
CA THR A 138 -15.33 -30.34 3.79
C THR A 138 -16.66 -30.24 3.05
N GLU A 139 -16.73 -30.73 1.81
CA GLU A 139 -17.97 -30.78 1.05
C GLU A 139 -19.00 -31.71 1.72
N THR A 140 -20.25 -31.27 1.76
CA THR A 140 -21.38 -32.01 2.31
C THR A 140 -22.54 -32.02 1.31
N HIS A 141 -23.58 -32.79 1.56
CA HIS A 141 -24.78 -32.81 0.71
C HIS A 141 -25.51 -31.44 0.63
N ALA A 142 -25.27 -30.53 1.59
CA ALA A 142 -25.92 -29.22 1.67
C ALA A 142 -24.98 -28.05 1.30
N GLY A 143 -23.71 -28.32 0.97
CA GLY A 143 -22.70 -27.30 0.73
C GLY A 143 -21.37 -27.67 1.39
N TRP A 144 -20.96 -26.92 2.41
CA TRP A 144 -19.66 -27.08 3.08
C TRP A 144 -19.79 -27.14 4.60
N SER A 145 -18.84 -27.79 5.27
CA SER A 145 -18.62 -27.73 6.71
C SER A 145 -17.24 -27.13 6.97
N LEU A 146 -17.19 -25.95 7.60
CA LEU A 146 -15.96 -25.20 7.88
C LEU A 146 -15.51 -25.45 9.33
N SER A 147 -14.26 -25.86 9.50
CA SER A 147 -13.66 -26.19 10.81
C SER A 147 -12.25 -25.65 10.95
N GLY A 148 -11.92 -25.14 12.13
CA GLY A 148 -10.59 -24.61 12.46
C GLY A 148 -10.63 -23.19 13.01
N SER A 149 -9.50 -22.48 12.99
CA SER A 149 -9.42 -21.12 13.52
C SER A 149 -8.52 -20.21 12.70
N LYS A 150 -9.04 -19.04 12.34
CA LYS A 150 -8.26 -17.93 11.81
C LYS A 150 -7.88 -16.97 12.93
N TRP A 151 -6.66 -16.44 12.87
CA TRP A 151 -6.04 -15.67 13.94
C TRP A 151 -5.38 -14.40 13.38
N LEU A 152 -5.41 -13.31 14.15
CA LEU A 152 -5.05 -11.94 13.73
C LEU A 152 -5.85 -11.44 12.53
N ILE A 153 -7.16 -11.71 12.53
CA ILE A 153 -8.04 -11.23 11.49
C ILE A 153 -8.57 -9.85 11.89
N ASN A 154 -8.23 -8.83 11.10
CA ASN A 154 -8.74 -7.49 11.34
C ASN A 154 -10.27 -7.47 11.25
N ASN A 155 -10.90 -6.75 12.19
CA ASN A 155 -12.34 -6.62 12.37
C ASN A 155 -13.09 -7.94 12.65
N ALA A 156 -12.42 -9.05 12.95
CA ALA A 156 -13.09 -10.32 13.21
C ALA A 156 -14.01 -10.32 14.43
N GLY A 157 -13.84 -9.41 15.37
CA GLY A 157 -14.70 -9.19 16.53
C GLY A 157 -16.01 -8.48 16.17
N ARG A 158 -16.08 -7.86 15.00
CA ARG A 158 -17.20 -6.99 14.58
C ARG A 158 -17.68 -7.18 13.14
N CYS A 159 -17.04 -8.02 12.34
CA CYS A 159 -17.42 -8.23 10.94
C CYS A 159 -18.77 -8.92 10.82
N ASP A 160 -19.49 -8.60 9.74
CA ASP A 160 -20.71 -9.29 9.35
C ASP A 160 -20.38 -10.49 8.45
N LEU A 161 -19.44 -10.28 7.53
CA LEU A 161 -18.96 -11.31 6.61
C LEU A 161 -17.45 -11.54 6.77
N VAL A 162 -17.01 -12.75 6.45
CA VAL A 162 -15.58 -13.08 6.36
C VAL A 162 -15.32 -13.94 5.13
N CYS A 163 -14.35 -13.54 4.31
CA CYS A 163 -13.83 -14.39 3.25
C CYS A 163 -12.72 -15.27 3.83
N VAL A 164 -12.86 -16.59 3.84
CA VAL A 164 -11.95 -17.53 4.52
C VAL A 164 -11.23 -18.40 3.50
N LEU A 165 -9.90 -18.41 3.54
CA LEU A 165 -9.10 -19.41 2.82
C LEU A 165 -9.06 -20.70 3.63
N ALA A 166 -9.59 -21.78 3.07
CA ALA A 166 -9.67 -23.08 3.73
C ALA A 166 -9.15 -24.18 2.79
N ARG A 167 -8.59 -25.22 3.39
CA ARG A 167 -8.21 -26.45 2.73
C ARG A 167 -9.46 -27.24 2.39
N THR A 168 -9.71 -27.43 1.09
CA THR A 168 -10.88 -28.18 0.58
C THR A 168 -10.50 -29.53 -0.03
N ALA A 169 -9.21 -29.80 -0.21
CA ALA A 169 -8.74 -31.10 -0.65
C ALA A 169 -7.51 -31.55 0.15
N PRO A 170 -7.36 -32.87 0.38
CA PRO A 170 -6.18 -33.43 1.03
C PRO A 170 -4.92 -33.36 0.15
N ARG A 171 -5.06 -33.06 -1.16
CA ARG A 171 -3.92 -32.94 -2.08
C ARG A 171 -3.03 -31.77 -1.68
N GLY A 172 -1.72 -32.02 -1.65
CA GLY A 172 -0.71 -31.00 -1.41
C GLY A 172 -0.67 -29.95 -2.52
N GLY A 173 -0.24 -28.74 -2.16
CA GLY A 173 0.01 -27.64 -3.09
C GLY A 173 -1.16 -26.67 -3.29
N PRO A 174 -0.98 -25.65 -4.16
CA PRO A 174 -1.90 -24.52 -4.34
C PRO A 174 -3.36 -24.86 -4.60
N ARG A 175 -3.61 -25.96 -5.33
CA ARG A 175 -4.97 -26.39 -5.72
C ARG A 175 -5.74 -27.08 -4.58
N GLY A 176 -5.12 -27.24 -3.40
CA GLY A 176 -5.77 -27.80 -2.21
C GLY A 176 -6.66 -26.81 -1.45
N TYR A 177 -6.67 -25.53 -1.85
CA TYR A 177 -7.32 -24.45 -1.12
C TYR A 177 -8.44 -23.76 -1.91
N SER A 178 -9.52 -23.42 -1.22
CA SER A 178 -10.64 -22.63 -1.75
C SER A 178 -10.96 -21.46 -0.83
N LEU A 179 -11.66 -20.47 -1.37
CA LEU A 179 -12.19 -19.34 -0.60
C LEU A 179 -13.68 -19.55 -0.34
N LEU A 180 -14.14 -19.25 0.87
CA LEU A 180 -15.56 -19.23 1.22
C LEU A 180 -15.94 -17.87 1.78
N LEU A 181 -16.99 -17.25 1.26
CA LEU A 181 -17.62 -16.07 1.83
C LEU A 181 -18.65 -16.52 2.86
N VAL A 182 -18.37 -16.24 4.13
CA VAL A 182 -19.19 -16.67 5.26
C VAL A 182 -19.97 -15.47 5.79
N ASP A 183 -21.29 -15.56 5.79
CA ASP A 183 -22.17 -14.63 6.51
C ASP A 183 -22.37 -15.15 7.94
N LEU A 184 -21.85 -14.41 8.92
CA LEU A 184 -21.88 -14.83 10.32
C LEU A 184 -23.30 -14.79 10.93
N ALA A 185 -24.24 -14.07 10.30
CA ALA A 185 -25.64 -14.03 10.72
C ALA A 185 -26.44 -15.27 10.28
N GLU A 186 -25.98 -15.96 9.22
CA GLU A 186 -26.64 -17.17 8.71
C GLU A 186 -26.14 -18.45 9.38
N LEU A 187 -25.04 -18.37 10.14
CA LEU A 187 -24.48 -19.51 10.86
C LEU A 187 -25.32 -19.88 12.09
N PRO A 188 -25.58 -21.18 12.34
CA PRO A 188 -26.24 -21.63 13.57
C PRO A 188 -25.48 -21.21 14.83
N SER A 189 -26.22 -20.93 15.90
CA SER A 189 -25.63 -20.63 17.20
C SER A 189 -24.70 -21.76 17.66
N GLY A 190 -23.50 -21.41 18.14
CA GLY A 190 -22.49 -22.37 18.60
C GLY A 190 -21.60 -22.96 17.51
N SER A 191 -21.92 -22.77 16.23
CA SER A 191 -21.10 -23.26 15.11
C SER A 191 -19.86 -22.40 14.83
N TYR A 192 -19.79 -21.21 15.42
CA TYR A 192 -18.59 -20.38 15.43
C TYR A 192 -18.49 -19.56 16.72
N ARG A 193 -17.30 -19.01 16.98
CA ARG A 193 -17.08 -18.01 18.02
C ARG A 193 -16.07 -16.96 17.56
N ARG A 194 -16.28 -15.73 18.02
CA ARG A 194 -15.29 -14.66 17.89
C ARG A 194 -14.21 -14.86 18.96
N LEU A 195 -12.95 -14.81 18.55
CA LEU A 195 -11.82 -14.90 19.46
C LEU A 195 -11.58 -13.51 20.09
N PRO A 196 -10.99 -13.44 21.30
CA PRO A 196 -10.65 -12.17 21.92
C PRO A 196 -9.71 -11.33 21.05
N LYS A 197 -9.84 -10.00 21.16
CA LYS A 197 -8.87 -9.05 20.62
C LYS A 197 -7.49 -9.32 21.23
N VAL A 198 -6.47 -9.24 20.39
CA VAL A 198 -5.06 -9.40 20.77
C VAL A 198 -4.47 -8.01 21.04
N PRO A 199 -3.87 -7.78 22.22
CA PRO A 199 -3.11 -6.56 22.50
C PRO A 199 -1.95 -6.40 21.52
N THR A 200 -1.76 -5.20 21.00
CA THR A 200 -0.82 -4.90 19.92
C THR A 200 0.12 -3.74 20.29
N HIS A 201 1.29 -3.69 19.64
CA HIS A 201 2.28 -2.65 19.90
C HIS A 201 1.75 -1.28 19.48
N GLY A 202 1.39 -1.13 18.21
CA GLY A 202 0.64 -0.01 17.64
C GLY A 202 -0.69 -0.50 17.09
N VAL A 203 -1.44 0.41 16.48
CA VAL A 203 -2.81 0.24 16.01
C VAL A 203 -3.73 -0.32 17.10
N ARG A 204 -3.50 0.12 18.33
CA ARG A 204 -4.11 -0.46 19.54
C ARG A 204 -5.63 -0.39 19.55
N GLY A 205 -6.21 0.63 18.91
CA GLY A 205 -7.67 0.73 18.76
C GLY A 205 -8.25 -0.21 17.71
N ALA A 206 -7.46 -0.73 16.77
CA ALA A 206 -7.95 -1.63 15.75
C ALA A 206 -8.38 -2.98 16.37
N ASP A 207 -9.49 -3.53 15.87
CA ASP A 207 -9.88 -4.88 16.24
C ASP A 207 -9.02 -5.89 15.47
N ILE A 208 -8.03 -6.46 16.13
CA ILE A 208 -7.21 -7.56 15.63
C ILE A 208 -7.49 -8.77 16.52
N SER A 209 -8.31 -9.68 16.01
CA SER A 209 -8.85 -10.80 16.77
C SER A 209 -8.84 -12.07 15.92
N GLY A 210 -9.91 -12.85 15.90
CA GLY A 210 -10.00 -14.05 15.09
C GLY A 210 -11.36 -14.70 15.16
N LEU A 211 -11.51 -15.79 14.42
CA LEU A 211 -12.74 -16.58 14.36
C LEU A 211 -12.37 -18.05 14.48
N ALA A 212 -13.12 -18.78 15.30
CA ALA A 212 -13.05 -20.24 15.34
C ALA A 212 -14.39 -20.80 14.86
N PHE A 213 -14.31 -21.82 14.00
CA PHE A 213 -15.44 -22.51 13.40
C PHE A 213 -15.46 -23.97 13.88
N HIS A 214 -16.65 -24.47 14.18
CA HIS A 214 -16.92 -25.80 14.72
C HIS A 214 -17.95 -26.48 13.83
N ASP A 215 -17.47 -27.16 12.80
CA ASP A 215 -18.29 -27.80 11.77
C ASP A 215 -19.40 -26.87 11.26
N ALA A 216 -19.02 -25.62 10.99
CA ALA A 216 -19.94 -24.56 10.62
C ALA A 216 -20.56 -24.87 9.25
N PRO A 217 -21.89 -25.08 9.18
CA PRO A 217 -22.53 -25.41 7.93
C PRO A 217 -22.63 -24.16 7.07
N LEU A 218 -22.22 -24.29 5.81
CA LEU A 218 -22.27 -23.24 4.81
C LEU A 218 -23.01 -23.75 3.57
N PRO A 219 -23.79 -22.90 2.89
CA PRO A 219 -24.43 -23.29 1.64
C PRO A 219 -23.38 -23.53 0.54
N ALA A 220 -23.76 -24.27 -0.50
CA ALA A 220 -22.87 -24.52 -1.63
C ALA A 220 -22.38 -23.23 -2.31
N ASP A 221 -23.22 -22.17 -2.30
CA ASP A 221 -22.90 -20.87 -2.90
C ASP A 221 -21.99 -19.99 -2.04
N ALA A 222 -21.57 -20.44 -0.85
CA ALA A 222 -20.52 -19.80 -0.05
C ALA A 222 -19.16 -19.82 -0.77
N LEU A 223 -18.94 -20.77 -1.68
CA LEU A 223 -17.70 -20.87 -2.46
C LEU A 223 -17.46 -19.62 -3.32
N VAL A 224 -16.27 -19.04 -3.20
CA VAL A 224 -15.79 -17.90 -4.00
C VAL A 224 -14.87 -18.42 -5.09
N GLY A 225 -15.32 -18.29 -6.35
CA GLY A 225 -14.67 -18.90 -7.50
C GLY A 225 -14.94 -20.41 -7.57
N GLU A 226 -14.02 -21.16 -8.17
CA GLU A 226 -14.11 -22.62 -8.26
C GLU A 226 -13.31 -23.30 -7.15
N ALA A 227 -13.69 -24.54 -6.81
CA ALA A 227 -12.95 -25.33 -5.83
C ALA A 227 -11.48 -25.50 -6.27
N GLY A 228 -10.56 -25.25 -5.35
CA GLY A 228 -9.12 -25.30 -5.60
C GLY A 228 -8.52 -24.05 -6.25
N THR A 229 -9.31 -22.99 -6.50
CA THR A 229 -8.79 -21.70 -7.02
C THR A 229 -8.53 -20.68 -5.92
N GLY A 230 -8.77 -21.01 -4.64
CA GLY A 230 -8.76 -20.06 -3.53
C GLY A 230 -7.42 -19.36 -3.33
N LEU A 231 -6.30 -20.09 -3.44
CA LEU A 231 -4.98 -19.48 -3.32
C LEU A 231 -4.66 -18.55 -4.51
N GLU A 232 -5.05 -18.92 -5.72
CA GLU A 232 -4.85 -18.09 -6.92
C GLU A 232 -5.65 -16.79 -6.85
N ILE A 233 -6.92 -16.86 -6.43
CA ILE A 233 -7.76 -15.68 -6.18
C ILE A 233 -7.14 -14.82 -5.07
N THR A 234 -6.68 -15.45 -3.98
CA THR A 234 -6.03 -14.76 -2.86
C THR A 234 -4.79 -13.98 -3.31
N LEU A 235 -3.89 -14.62 -4.04
CA LEU A 235 -2.66 -14.00 -4.51
C LEU A 235 -2.92 -12.87 -5.51
N ARG A 236 -3.98 -12.96 -6.34
CA ARG A 236 -4.42 -11.86 -7.22
C ARG A 236 -5.03 -10.71 -6.43
N ALA A 237 -5.91 -10.99 -5.46
CA ALA A 237 -6.52 -9.98 -4.60
C ALA A 237 -5.47 -9.24 -3.75
N LEU A 238 -4.46 -9.94 -3.25
CA LEU A 238 -3.33 -9.34 -2.54
C LEU A 238 -2.59 -8.31 -3.38
N GLN A 239 -2.55 -8.43 -4.72
CA GLN A 239 -1.90 -7.43 -5.57
C GLN A 239 -2.57 -6.07 -5.45
N LEU A 240 -3.91 -6.04 -5.35
CA LEU A 240 -4.65 -4.81 -5.11
C LEU A 240 -4.33 -4.29 -3.70
N THR A 241 -4.56 -5.09 -2.66
CA THR A 241 -4.43 -4.63 -1.27
C THR A 241 -3.01 -4.16 -0.94
N ARG A 242 -1.98 -4.81 -1.50
CA ARG A 242 -0.58 -4.39 -1.40
C ARG A 242 -0.28 -3.05 -2.09
N THR A 243 -1.00 -2.67 -3.15
CA THR A 243 -0.91 -1.32 -3.72
C THR A 243 -1.71 -0.27 -2.95
N LEU A 244 -2.64 -0.69 -2.09
CA LEU A 244 -3.37 0.21 -1.17
C LEU A 244 -2.57 0.50 0.11
N CYS A 245 -1.88 -0.49 0.67
CA CYS A 245 -1.12 -0.37 1.92
C CYS A 245 -0.13 0.82 1.97
N PRO A 246 0.62 1.17 0.90
CA PRO A 246 1.52 2.31 0.87
C PRO A 246 0.88 3.64 1.28
N ALA A 247 -0.43 3.82 1.03
CA ALA A 247 -1.19 5.00 1.46
C ALA A 247 -1.11 5.24 2.97
N LEU A 248 -1.10 4.16 3.76
CA LEU A 248 -1.03 4.24 5.22
C LEU A 248 0.29 4.83 5.69
N SER A 249 1.40 4.41 5.07
CA SER A 249 2.74 4.90 5.38
C SER A 249 2.98 6.31 4.84
N VAL A 250 2.43 6.66 3.67
CA VAL A 250 2.40 8.04 3.18
C VAL A 250 1.68 8.96 4.17
N GLY A 251 0.50 8.56 4.65
CA GLY A 251 -0.24 9.31 5.67
C GLY A 251 0.53 9.41 6.99
N ALA A 252 1.12 8.31 7.47
CA ALA A 252 1.90 8.31 8.70
C ALA A 252 3.10 9.29 8.64
N VAL A 253 3.87 9.26 7.55
CA VAL A 253 5.00 10.19 7.35
C VAL A 253 4.52 11.64 7.25
N THR A 254 3.39 11.87 6.56
CA THR A 254 2.76 13.19 6.50
C THR A 254 2.42 13.71 7.89
N HIS A 255 1.82 12.88 8.74
CA HIS A 255 1.50 13.22 10.12
C HIS A 255 2.79 13.52 10.93
N VAL A 256 3.80 12.66 10.82
CA VAL A 256 5.09 12.83 11.50
C VAL A 256 5.77 14.14 11.12
N LEU A 257 5.81 14.50 9.84
CA LEU A 257 6.39 15.75 9.38
C LEU A 257 5.62 16.97 9.91
N ARG A 258 4.29 16.91 9.95
CA ARG A 258 3.47 17.98 10.55
C ARG A 258 3.78 18.16 12.04
N LEU A 259 3.85 17.09 12.80
CA LEU A 259 4.21 17.13 14.23
C LEU A 259 5.62 17.67 14.46
N ALA A 260 6.57 17.29 13.60
CA ALA A 260 7.94 17.76 13.67
C ALA A 260 8.03 19.26 13.44
N ARG A 261 7.35 19.76 12.41
CA ARG A 261 7.29 21.19 12.12
C ARG A 261 6.68 21.99 13.26
N GLU A 262 5.49 21.59 13.74
CA GLU A 262 4.82 22.22 14.88
C GLU A 262 5.75 22.29 16.11
N HIS A 263 6.54 21.25 16.37
CA HIS A 263 7.48 21.22 17.48
C HIS A 263 8.70 22.13 17.26
N LEU A 264 9.34 22.03 16.09
CA LEU A 264 10.62 22.67 15.81
C LEU A 264 10.49 24.19 15.58
N ASP A 265 9.35 24.65 15.04
CA ASP A 265 9.07 26.08 14.87
C ASP A 265 8.81 26.80 16.20
N GLY A 266 8.28 26.07 17.18
CA GLY A 266 8.05 26.59 18.53
C GLY A 266 9.27 26.52 19.46
N LEU A 267 10.40 25.99 18.99
CA LEU A 267 11.58 25.74 19.81
C LEU A 267 12.75 26.65 19.42
N GLU A 268 13.17 27.54 20.33
CA GLU A 268 14.36 28.37 20.14
C GLU A 268 15.62 27.68 20.69
N ARG A 269 16.70 27.67 19.89
CA ARG A 269 18.03 27.15 20.23
C ARG A 269 19.10 28.03 19.62
N TYR A 270 20.12 28.38 20.40
CA TYR A 270 21.28 29.15 19.93
C TYR A 270 20.90 30.47 19.23
N GLY A 271 19.79 31.10 19.61
CA GLY A 271 19.31 32.35 19.00
C GLY A 271 18.53 32.18 17.68
N HIS A 272 18.25 30.95 17.26
CA HIS A 272 17.49 30.62 16.05
C HIS A 272 16.33 29.67 16.37
N ARG A 273 15.37 29.55 15.46
CA ARG A 273 14.40 28.45 15.56
C ARG A 273 15.12 27.13 15.29
N ALA A 274 14.71 26.06 15.96
CA ALA A 274 15.32 24.75 15.76
C ALA A 274 15.15 24.26 14.31
N SER A 275 14.06 24.67 13.64
CA SER A 275 13.79 24.43 12.22
C SER A 275 14.75 25.16 11.27
N GLU A 276 15.44 26.22 11.72
CA GLU A 276 16.39 26.99 10.90
C GLU A 276 17.82 26.45 10.97
N LEU A 277 18.11 25.56 11.92
CA LEU A 277 19.43 24.98 12.08
C LEU A 277 19.79 24.12 10.84
N PRO A 278 21.00 24.26 10.26
CA PRO A 278 21.36 23.57 9.01
C PRO A 278 21.17 22.04 9.04
N ALA A 279 21.53 21.40 10.15
CA ALA A 279 21.35 19.95 10.30
C ALA A 279 19.86 19.55 10.31
N THR A 280 19.02 20.33 11.00
CA THR A 280 17.56 20.13 11.02
C THR A 280 16.95 20.29 9.64
N ARG A 281 17.28 21.38 8.94
CA ARG A 281 16.79 21.68 7.59
C ARG A 281 17.10 20.54 6.63
N ARG A 282 18.33 20.05 6.65
CA ARG A 282 18.76 18.94 5.80
C ARG A 282 17.98 17.65 6.07
N ILE A 283 17.82 17.26 7.35
CA ILE A 283 17.08 16.04 7.72
C ILE A 283 15.60 16.18 7.30
N LEU A 284 14.97 17.32 7.59
CA LEU A 284 13.58 17.57 7.18
C LEU A 284 13.43 17.58 5.64
N GLY A 285 14.37 18.17 4.91
CA GLY A 285 14.36 18.19 3.46
C GLY A 285 14.52 16.80 2.85
N GLN A 286 15.40 15.96 3.41
CA GLN A 286 15.54 14.54 3.02
C GLN A 286 14.26 13.74 3.32
N ALA A 287 13.62 14.00 4.46
CA ALA A 287 12.37 13.35 4.84
C ALA A 287 11.21 13.75 3.90
N VAL A 288 11.08 15.03 3.54
CA VAL A 288 10.08 15.51 2.57
C VAL A 288 10.35 14.96 1.17
N ALA A 289 11.62 14.94 0.72
CA ALA A 289 11.99 14.33 -0.55
C ALA A 289 11.64 12.84 -0.59
N THR A 290 11.85 12.12 0.51
CA THR A 290 11.47 10.71 0.65
C THR A 290 9.95 10.55 0.60
N LEU A 291 9.17 11.43 1.26
CA LEU A 291 7.71 11.44 1.15
C LEU A 291 7.25 11.63 -0.30
N TRP A 292 7.83 12.55 -1.06
CA TRP A 292 7.46 12.74 -2.48
C TRP A 292 7.75 11.51 -3.34
N VAL A 293 8.88 10.84 -3.09
CA VAL A 293 9.20 9.57 -3.75
C VAL A 293 8.16 8.49 -3.38
N MET A 294 7.78 8.39 -2.10
CA MET A 294 6.75 7.47 -1.63
C MET A 294 5.39 7.75 -2.28
N GLU A 295 5.00 9.02 -2.39
CA GLU A 295 3.76 9.43 -3.05
C GLU A 295 3.76 9.08 -4.54
N ALA A 296 4.87 9.33 -5.24
CA ALA A 296 5.01 8.99 -6.65
C ALA A 296 4.89 7.47 -6.88
N VAL A 297 5.58 6.66 -6.07
CA VAL A 297 5.48 5.18 -6.11
C VAL A 297 4.05 4.74 -5.86
N THR A 298 3.42 5.28 -4.81
CA THR A 298 2.06 4.91 -4.38
C THR A 298 1.03 5.27 -5.44
N LEU A 299 1.09 6.48 -6.01
CA LEU A 299 0.17 6.94 -7.05
C LEU A 299 0.34 6.13 -8.35
N VAL A 300 1.57 5.93 -8.80
CA VAL A 300 1.84 5.13 -10.00
C VAL A 300 1.39 3.69 -9.79
N ALA A 301 1.66 3.08 -8.63
CA ALA A 301 1.16 1.75 -8.29
C ALA A 301 -0.38 1.69 -8.30
N ALA A 302 -1.05 2.71 -7.77
CA ALA A 302 -2.51 2.82 -7.76
C ALA A 302 -3.14 2.94 -9.16
N CYS A 303 -2.39 3.42 -10.16
CA CYS A 303 -2.86 3.49 -11.54
C CYS A 303 -2.75 2.15 -12.29
N HIS A 304 -1.91 1.21 -11.82
CA HIS A 304 -1.69 -0.06 -12.52
C HIS A 304 -2.93 -0.96 -12.63
N PRO A 305 -3.83 -1.08 -11.64
CA PRO A 305 -5.06 -1.86 -11.80
C PRO A 305 -5.90 -1.44 -13.02
N HIS A 306 -5.85 -0.16 -13.41
CA HIS A 306 -6.57 0.37 -14.56
C HIS A 306 -5.76 0.27 -15.86
N LEU A 307 -4.47 0.60 -15.82
CA LEU A 307 -3.68 0.87 -17.02
C LEU A 307 -2.74 -0.28 -17.44
N ALA A 308 -2.38 -1.15 -16.48
CA ALA A 308 -1.47 -2.27 -16.69
C ALA A 308 -1.70 -3.40 -15.65
N PRO A 309 -2.93 -3.96 -15.54
CA PRO A 309 -3.25 -4.96 -14.50
C PRO A 309 -2.40 -6.23 -14.59
N GLY A 310 -1.91 -6.59 -15.79
CA GLY A 310 -1.01 -7.73 -16.01
C GLY A 310 0.41 -7.57 -15.42
N ARG A 311 0.72 -6.41 -14.83
CA ARG A 311 1.99 -6.07 -14.15
C ARG A 311 1.86 -5.97 -12.63
N LEU A 312 0.64 -6.07 -12.11
CA LEU A 312 0.36 -5.73 -10.72
C LEU A 312 1.08 -6.69 -9.74
N SER A 313 1.44 -7.91 -10.16
CA SER A 313 2.25 -8.84 -9.36
C SER A 313 3.64 -8.28 -9.00
N VAL A 314 4.33 -7.62 -9.93
CA VAL A 314 5.63 -6.97 -9.71
C VAL A 314 5.45 -5.68 -8.93
N VAL A 315 4.53 -4.83 -9.40
CA VAL A 315 4.35 -3.46 -8.88
C VAL A 315 3.86 -3.47 -7.44
N SER A 316 2.93 -4.37 -7.12
CA SER A 316 2.42 -4.52 -5.75
C SER A 316 3.51 -4.97 -4.78
N ALA A 317 4.40 -5.88 -5.19
CA ALA A 317 5.53 -6.33 -4.38
C ALA A 317 6.52 -5.19 -4.14
N VAL A 318 6.91 -4.46 -5.20
CA VAL A 318 7.81 -3.29 -5.09
C VAL A 318 7.23 -2.22 -4.16
N ALA A 319 5.98 -1.79 -4.39
CA ALA A 319 5.38 -0.71 -3.61
C ALA A 319 5.23 -1.10 -2.13
N LYS A 320 4.83 -2.35 -1.86
CA LYS A 320 4.62 -2.86 -0.50
C LYS A 320 5.91 -3.11 0.29
N ALA A 321 7.01 -3.45 -0.40
CA ALA A 321 8.33 -3.58 0.22
C ALA A 321 8.95 -2.20 0.47
N LEU A 322 8.96 -1.34 -0.54
CA LEU A 322 9.70 -0.08 -0.51
C LEU A 322 9.06 0.98 0.38
N VAL A 323 7.78 1.30 0.18
CA VAL A 323 7.17 2.49 0.79
C VAL A 323 7.11 2.41 2.32
N PRO A 324 6.70 1.28 2.94
CA PRO A 324 6.74 1.16 4.40
C PRO A 324 8.17 1.21 4.97
N THR A 325 9.15 0.66 4.24
CA THR A 325 10.57 0.71 4.63
C THR A 325 11.11 2.14 4.64
N LEU A 326 10.81 2.92 3.60
CA LEU A 326 11.16 4.35 3.55
C LEU A 326 10.44 5.14 4.66
N ALA A 327 9.18 4.80 4.96
CA ALA A 327 8.46 5.44 6.04
C ALA A 327 9.10 5.19 7.40
N ASP A 328 9.47 3.94 7.72
CA ASP A 328 10.15 3.63 8.98
C ASP A 328 11.48 4.40 9.13
N GLN A 329 12.25 4.53 8.03
CA GLN A 329 13.48 5.34 8.01
C GLN A 329 13.19 6.82 8.31
N VAL A 330 12.19 7.42 7.64
CA VAL A 330 11.82 8.82 7.88
C VAL A 330 11.34 9.03 9.31
N VAL A 331 10.51 8.14 9.85
CA VAL A 331 10.04 8.25 11.22
C VAL A 331 11.20 8.16 12.21
N GLU A 332 12.17 7.28 11.96
CA GLU A 332 13.37 7.16 12.78
C GLU A 332 14.23 8.44 12.75
N GLU A 333 14.51 8.98 11.56
CA GLU A 333 15.28 10.22 11.39
C GLU A 333 14.59 11.42 12.07
N VAL A 334 13.27 11.56 11.89
CA VAL A 334 12.52 12.68 12.48
C VAL A 334 12.38 12.53 14.00
N ARG A 335 12.32 11.31 14.53
CA ARG A 335 12.27 11.06 15.99
C ARG A 335 13.48 11.67 16.71
N GLU A 336 14.66 11.63 16.10
CA GLU A 336 15.85 12.27 16.68
C GLU A 336 15.69 13.79 16.76
N LEU A 337 15.10 14.42 15.74
CA LEU A 337 14.78 15.85 15.75
C LEU A 337 13.76 16.23 16.84
N MET A 338 12.84 15.31 17.14
CA MET A 338 11.86 15.49 18.23
C MET A 338 12.48 15.38 19.63
N GLY A 339 13.73 14.89 19.74
CA GLY A 339 14.43 14.69 21.00
C GLY A 339 13.60 13.89 22.00
N ALA A 340 13.60 14.31 23.27
CA ALA A 340 12.86 13.62 24.32
C ALA A 340 11.35 13.50 24.03
N ARG A 341 10.74 14.44 23.29
CA ARG A 341 9.30 14.37 22.94
C ARG A 341 8.98 13.21 21.99
N GLY A 342 9.92 12.85 21.12
CA GLY A 342 9.79 11.68 20.25
C GLY A 342 9.76 10.36 21.03
N PHE A 343 10.19 10.35 22.29
CA PHE A 343 10.28 9.15 23.13
C PHE A 343 9.16 9.04 24.19
N LEU A 344 8.38 10.10 24.42
CA LEU A 344 7.32 10.07 25.43
C LEU A 344 6.15 9.17 24.97
N ALA A 345 5.76 8.21 25.82
CA ALA A 345 4.75 7.20 25.50
C ALA A 345 3.34 7.77 25.22
N ASP A 346 3.03 8.95 25.77
CA ASP A 346 1.71 9.57 25.65
C ASP A 346 1.64 10.61 24.51
N GLY A 347 2.68 10.67 23.67
CA GLY A 347 2.77 11.63 22.57
C GLY A 347 2.19 11.10 21.25
N MET A 348 1.59 11.99 20.46
CA MET A 348 1.07 11.64 19.13
C MET A 348 2.17 11.07 18.20
N PHE A 349 3.38 11.62 18.27
CA PHE A 349 4.50 11.13 17.48
C PHE A 349 4.76 9.64 17.73
N GLN A 350 4.83 9.26 19.00
CA GLN A 350 5.11 7.89 19.42
C GLN A 350 3.96 6.94 19.04
N LYS A 351 2.70 7.41 19.10
CA LYS A 351 1.56 6.66 18.56
C LYS A 351 1.73 6.39 17.06
N VAL A 352 2.01 7.43 16.25
CA VAL A 352 2.17 7.27 14.79
C VAL A 352 3.34 6.35 14.46
N GLU A 353 4.47 6.46 15.17
CA GLU A 353 5.61 5.55 15.03
C GLU A 353 5.20 4.09 15.27
N ARG A 354 4.51 3.81 16.39
CA ARG A 354 4.04 2.45 16.69
C ARG A 354 3.05 1.95 15.65
N ASP A 355 2.13 2.80 15.21
CA ASP A 355 1.08 2.44 14.27
C ASP A 355 1.65 2.12 12.88
N ASN A 356 2.64 2.88 12.39
CA ASN A 356 3.23 2.66 11.06
C ASN A 356 3.93 1.30 10.94
N ARG A 357 4.56 0.80 12.03
CA ARG A 357 5.36 -0.44 12.00
C ARG A 357 4.61 -1.66 11.47
N ILE A 358 3.29 -1.75 11.69
CA ILE A 358 2.51 -2.90 11.20
C ILE A 358 2.42 -2.92 9.66
N VAL A 359 2.55 -1.76 9.01
CA VAL A 359 2.39 -1.62 7.56
C VAL A 359 3.47 -2.41 6.82
N ALA A 360 4.70 -2.46 7.34
CA ALA A 360 5.78 -3.28 6.78
C ALA A 360 5.60 -4.80 7.00
N ILE A 361 4.66 -5.21 7.87
CA ILE A 361 4.51 -6.62 8.31
C ILE A 361 3.30 -7.29 7.67
N PHE A 362 2.13 -6.65 7.69
CA PHE A 362 0.90 -7.26 7.17
C PHE A 362 0.85 -7.31 5.63
N ASP A 363 -0.11 -8.04 5.04
CA ASP A 363 -0.23 -8.24 3.59
C ASP A 363 1.06 -8.77 2.92
N GLY A 364 1.91 -9.43 3.71
CA GLY A 364 3.27 -9.83 3.38
C GLY A 364 4.30 -8.85 3.94
N SER A 365 5.26 -9.38 4.68
CA SER A 365 6.38 -8.60 5.19
C SER A 365 7.29 -8.10 4.07
N THR A 366 8.19 -7.15 4.35
CA THR A 366 9.18 -6.68 3.36
C THR A 366 9.94 -7.85 2.70
N PRO A 367 10.54 -8.81 3.44
CA PRO A 367 11.21 -9.95 2.80
C PRO A 367 10.30 -10.86 1.98
N VAL A 368 9.01 -10.97 2.35
CA VAL A 368 8.03 -11.77 1.58
C VAL A 368 7.72 -11.09 0.24
N ASN A 369 7.65 -9.76 0.21
CA ASN A 369 7.44 -9.02 -1.03
C ASN A 369 8.73 -8.97 -1.87
N GLU A 370 9.90 -8.82 -1.26
CA GLU A 370 11.20 -8.94 -1.94
C GLU A 370 11.36 -10.33 -2.58
N ASP A 371 11.03 -11.43 -1.87
CA ASP A 371 11.03 -12.80 -2.44
C ASP A 371 10.01 -12.92 -3.59
N ALA A 372 8.81 -12.38 -3.42
CA ALA A 372 7.80 -12.36 -4.48
C ALA A 372 8.30 -11.62 -5.72
N LEU A 373 8.94 -10.46 -5.56
CA LEU A 373 9.56 -9.68 -6.63
C LEU A 373 10.67 -10.48 -7.32
N LEU A 374 11.58 -11.09 -6.55
CA LEU A 374 12.69 -11.88 -7.07
C LEU A 374 12.23 -13.05 -7.95
N ARG A 375 11.10 -13.67 -7.61
CA ARG A 375 10.48 -14.71 -8.45
C ARG A 375 9.91 -14.18 -9.77
N GLN A 376 9.59 -12.88 -9.85
CA GLN A 376 9.15 -12.23 -11.08
C GLN A 376 10.32 -11.75 -11.95
N LEU A 377 11.45 -11.36 -11.36
CA LEU A 377 12.57 -10.74 -12.09
C LEU A 377 13.11 -11.55 -13.28
N PRO A 378 13.15 -12.91 -13.28
CA PRO A 378 13.51 -13.67 -14.47
C PRO A 378 12.61 -13.44 -15.69
N HIS A 379 11.33 -13.13 -15.48
CA HIS A 379 10.38 -12.79 -16.54
C HIS A 379 10.69 -11.40 -17.12
N VAL A 380 10.97 -10.43 -16.24
CA VAL A 380 11.42 -9.08 -16.60
C VAL A 380 12.75 -9.15 -17.37
N ALA A 381 13.70 -9.95 -16.89
CA ALA A 381 15.01 -10.20 -17.48
C ALA A 381 14.92 -10.78 -18.90
N ARG A 382 14.04 -11.77 -19.11
CA ARG A 382 13.80 -12.37 -20.42
C ARG A 382 13.33 -11.31 -21.41
N ARG A 383 12.31 -10.53 -21.04
CA ARG A 383 11.78 -9.49 -21.92
C ARG A 383 12.81 -8.41 -22.25
N TRP A 384 13.55 -7.95 -21.23
CA TRP A 384 14.63 -6.99 -21.45
C TRP A 384 15.60 -7.50 -22.53
N ARG A 385 16.04 -8.76 -22.45
CA ARG A 385 16.90 -9.37 -23.48
C ARG A 385 16.23 -9.40 -24.85
N ASP A 386 14.98 -9.84 -24.93
CA ASP A 386 14.23 -9.94 -26.18
C ASP A 386 14.03 -8.58 -26.88
N ASP A 387 13.87 -7.50 -26.11
CA ASP A 387 13.70 -6.14 -26.62
C ASP A 387 15.02 -5.45 -26.99
N ALA A 388 16.18 -6.10 -26.81
CA ALA A 388 17.49 -5.50 -27.12
C ALA A 388 17.61 -4.96 -28.57
N PRO A 389 17.15 -5.67 -29.62
CA PRO A 389 17.21 -5.17 -31.00
C PRO A 389 16.34 -3.92 -31.21
N ALA A 390 15.13 -3.90 -30.65
CA ALA A 390 14.22 -2.75 -30.75
C ALA A 390 14.77 -1.53 -30.00
N ARG A 391 15.39 -1.73 -28.85
CA ARG A 391 16.07 -0.67 -28.07
C ARG A 391 17.27 -0.10 -28.83
N ALA A 392 18.06 -0.94 -29.48
CA ALA A 392 19.18 -0.51 -30.33
C ALA A 392 18.72 0.29 -31.56
N ALA A 393 17.52 0.00 -32.08
CA ALA A 393 16.91 0.71 -33.21
C ALA A 393 16.16 2.01 -32.81
N GLY A 394 16.16 2.40 -31.53
CA GLY A 394 15.47 3.60 -31.05
C GLY A 394 13.95 3.47 -30.96
N GLY A 395 13.41 2.24 -30.90
CA GLY A 395 11.99 1.97 -30.76
C GLY A 395 11.38 2.55 -29.47
N ASP A 396 10.10 2.93 -29.53
CA ASP A 396 9.36 3.53 -28.42
C ASP A 396 8.97 2.48 -27.36
N ALA A 397 9.93 2.08 -26.53
CA ALA A 397 9.72 1.26 -25.34
C ALA A 397 9.06 2.04 -24.18
N GLY A 398 8.20 3.00 -24.50
CA GLY A 398 7.64 3.97 -23.57
C GLY A 398 6.12 3.95 -23.48
N ALA A 399 5.42 2.96 -24.04
CA ALA A 399 3.97 2.96 -24.10
C ALA A 399 3.33 2.79 -22.70
N THR A 400 3.90 1.99 -21.81
CA THR A 400 3.47 1.86 -20.40
C THR A 400 3.71 3.16 -19.66
N GLY A 401 4.90 3.75 -19.77
CA GLY A 401 5.17 5.05 -19.15
C GLY A 401 4.28 6.17 -19.71
N ALA A 402 3.91 6.11 -21.00
CA ALA A 402 2.96 7.04 -21.60
C ALA A 402 1.52 6.83 -21.13
N ARG A 403 1.09 5.57 -20.95
CA ARG A 403 -0.21 5.23 -20.36
C ARG A 403 -0.28 5.70 -18.92
N LEU A 404 0.72 5.34 -18.10
CA LEU A 404 0.83 5.69 -16.68
C LEU A 404 1.02 7.19 -16.46
N GLY A 405 1.45 7.97 -17.46
CA GLY A 405 1.51 9.43 -17.37
C GLY A 405 0.13 10.12 -17.33
N ARG A 406 -0.99 9.39 -17.45
CA ARG A 406 -2.34 9.90 -17.22
C ARG A 406 -2.77 9.57 -15.79
N LEU A 407 -2.36 10.40 -14.85
CA LEU A 407 -2.54 10.18 -13.40
C LEU A 407 -3.80 10.85 -12.86
N THR A 408 -4.32 11.88 -13.54
CA THR A 408 -5.47 12.68 -13.08
C THR A 408 -6.67 12.67 -14.03
N GLY A 409 -6.54 12.03 -15.21
CA GLY A 409 -7.62 11.85 -16.17
C GLY A 409 -8.56 10.67 -15.86
N GLU A 410 -9.62 10.53 -16.66
CA GLU A 410 -10.51 9.37 -16.60
C GLU A 410 -9.74 8.06 -16.85
N LEU A 411 -9.85 7.12 -15.91
CA LEU A 411 -9.23 5.81 -15.98
C LEU A 411 -10.25 4.77 -16.49
N PRO A 412 -9.83 3.80 -17.31
CA PRO A 412 -10.71 2.68 -17.69
C PRO A 412 -11.09 1.87 -16.45
N ALA A 413 -12.25 1.21 -16.45
CA ALA A 413 -12.64 0.33 -15.35
C ALA A 413 -11.60 -0.78 -15.09
N ILE A 414 -11.46 -1.20 -13.83
CA ILE A 414 -10.52 -2.26 -13.45
C ILE A 414 -10.99 -3.59 -14.03
N ASP A 415 -10.20 -4.19 -14.93
CA ASP A 415 -10.41 -5.57 -15.35
C ASP A 415 -9.74 -6.54 -14.36
N PHE A 416 -10.48 -6.96 -13.35
CA PHE A 416 -10.00 -7.91 -12.34
C PHE A 416 -9.55 -9.26 -12.95
N ARG A 417 -10.04 -9.64 -14.14
CA ARG A 417 -9.64 -10.88 -14.83
C ARG A 417 -8.29 -10.74 -15.54
N ALA A 418 -7.83 -9.51 -15.76
CA ALA A 418 -6.52 -9.23 -16.33
C ALA A 418 -5.39 -9.29 -15.30
N LEU A 419 -5.69 -9.41 -14.00
CA LEU A 419 -4.70 -9.66 -12.96
C LEU A 419 -4.04 -11.03 -13.17
N ARG A 420 -2.71 -11.08 -13.13
CA ARG A 420 -1.90 -12.29 -13.37
C ARG A 420 -1.02 -12.60 -12.16
N LEU A 421 -0.80 -13.88 -11.87
CA LEU A 421 0.13 -14.28 -10.79
C LEU A 421 1.59 -14.06 -11.17
N THR A 422 1.91 -14.32 -12.44
CA THR A 422 3.21 -14.05 -13.03
C THR A 422 3.08 -12.85 -13.95
N ASP A 423 4.09 -12.01 -13.91
CA ASP A 423 4.23 -10.90 -14.81
C ASP A 423 4.05 -11.35 -16.27
N SER A 424 3.19 -10.64 -17.01
CA SER A 424 2.88 -10.96 -18.41
C SER A 424 4.01 -10.61 -19.38
N GLY A 425 5.07 -9.93 -18.92
CA GLY A 425 6.19 -9.52 -19.75
C GLY A 425 5.91 -8.31 -20.65
N GLU A 426 4.75 -7.66 -20.51
CA GLU A 426 4.44 -6.45 -21.28
C GLU A 426 5.11 -5.21 -20.63
N ASP A 427 6.03 -4.56 -21.34
CA ASP A 427 6.37 -3.12 -21.18
C ASP A 427 6.58 -2.65 -19.71
N ASP A 428 7.65 -3.15 -19.09
CA ASP A 428 8.06 -2.84 -17.71
C ASP A 428 8.48 -1.36 -17.52
N LEU A 429 8.05 -0.75 -16.42
CA LEU A 429 8.33 0.66 -16.14
C LEU A 429 9.82 0.96 -15.92
N VAL A 430 10.57 0.07 -15.25
CA VAL A 430 12.00 0.24 -15.03
C VAL A 430 12.76 0.10 -16.36
N ALA A 431 12.38 -0.89 -17.17
CA ALA A 431 12.90 -1.06 -18.53
C ALA A 431 12.60 0.14 -19.45
N ALA A 432 11.50 0.86 -19.23
CA ALA A 432 11.11 2.03 -20.02
C ALA A 432 11.93 3.30 -19.70
N VAL A 433 12.73 3.33 -18.63
CA VAL A 433 13.46 4.54 -18.18
C VAL A 433 14.31 5.18 -19.29
N PRO A 434 15.12 4.46 -20.10
CA PRO A 434 15.88 5.09 -21.17
C PRO A 434 15.01 5.86 -22.18
N ALA A 435 13.83 5.32 -22.52
CA ALA A 435 12.86 5.97 -23.39
C ALA A 435 12.22 7.19 -22.72
N LEU A 436 11.88 7.07 -21.43
CA LEU A 436 11.33 8.16 -20.63
C LEU A 436 12.31 9.32 -20.46
N VAL A 437 13.59 9.04 -20.20
CA VAL A 437 14.66 10.07 -20.12
C VAL A 437 14.82 10.77 -21.47
N SER A 438 14.78 10.02 -22.57
CA SER A 438 14.82 10.58 -23.93
C SER A 438 13.60 11.48 -24.20
N ARG A 439 12.40 11.07 -23.75
CA ARG A 439 11.18 11.88 -23.84
C ARG A 439 11.27 13.15 -22.97
N ALA A 440 11.81 13.05 -21.76
CA ALA A 440 12.02 14.18 -20.87
C ALA A 440 12.93 15.24 -21.52
N ARG A 441 14.04 14.81 -22.11
CA ARG A 441 14.93 15.69 -22.89
C ARG A 441 14.22 16.38 -24.04
N ARG A 442 13.42 15.65 -24.83
CA ARG A 442 12.65 16.24 -25.94
C ARG A 442 11.62 17.28 -25.46
N ARG A 443 11.09 17.12 -24.25
CA ARG A 443 10.18 18.10 -23.61
C ARG A 443 10.91 19.23 -22.88
N GLY A 444 12.24 19.27 -22.93
CA GLY A 444 13.04 20.31 -22.28
C GLY A 444 13.13 20.20 -20.77
N VAL A 445 12.85 19.03 -20.18
CA VAL A 445 12.99 18.79 -18.73
C VAL A 445 14.45 18.93 -18.33
N ARG A 446 14.71 19.82 -17.36
CA ARG A 446 16.05 20.14 -16.84
C ARG A 446 16.14 19.74 -15.36
N ALA A 447 16.12 18.44 -15.10
CA ALA A 447 16.37 17.88 -13.77
C ALA A 447 17.78 17.29 -13.72
N ALA A 448 18.58 17.68 -12.73
CA ALA A 448 19.86 17.02 -12.53
C ALA A 448 19.68 15.56 -12.07
N GLY A 449 20.74 14.77 -12.22
CA GLY A 449 20.71 13.35 -11.85
C GLY A 449 20.03 12.42 -12.87
N LEU A 450 19.36 12.93 -13.92
CA LEU A 450 18.74 12.10 -14.97
C LEU A 450 19.71 11.08 -15.58
N ASP A 451 20.94 11.50 -15.88
CA ASP A 451 21.97 10.61 -16.46
C ASP A 451 22.48 9.58 -15.46
N ALA A 452 22.71 9.99 -14.21
CA ALA A 452 23.13 9.10 -13.13
C ALA A 452 22.04 8.06 -12.83
N PHE A 453 20.78 8.49 -12.80
CA PHE A 453 19.62 7.60 -12.64
C PHE A 453 19.47 6.62 -13.81
N ALA A 454 19.62 7.09 -15.05
CA ALA A 454 19.61 6.22 -16.22
C ALA A 454 20.75 5.18 -16.18
N ALA A 455 21.92 5.55 -15.64
CA ALA A 455 23.03 4.62 -15.43
C ALA A 455 22.69 3.56 -14.36
N LEU A 456 22.19 3.98 -13.19
CA LEU A 456 21.73 3.09 -12.12
C LEU A 456 20.73 2.05 -12.65
N VAL A 457 19.77 2.48 -13.46
CA VAL A 457 18.76 1.59 -14.03
C VAL A 457 19.38 0.59 -15.01
N ARG A 458 20.29 1.03 -15.89
CA ARG A 458 20.99 0.10 -16.81
C ARG A 458 21.80 -0.94 -16.05
N ASP A 459 22.51 -0.54 -15.01
CA ASP A 459 23.35 -1.46 -14.22
C ASP A 459 22.48 -2.47 -13.47
N THR A 460 21.36 -2.02 -12.91
CA THR A 460 20.39 -2.88 -12.23
C THR A 460 19.74 -3.86 -13.20
N LEU A 461 19.27 -3.40 -14.38
CA LEU A 461 18.68 -4.29 -15.39
C LEU A 461 19.69 -5.27 -15.98
N THR A 462 20.97 -4.91 -16.05
CA THR A 462 22.06 -5.83 -16.45
C THR A 462 22.24 -6.93 -15.42
N ALA A 463 22.24 -6.59 -14.12
CA ALA A 463 22.29 -7.58 -13.04
C ALA A 463 21.03 -8.48 -13.03
N VAL A 464 19.84 -7.90 -13.24
CA VAL A 464 18.59 -8.67 -13.39
C VAL A 464 18.65 -9.62 -14.59
N ALA A 465 19.21 -9.18 -15.72
CA ALA A 465 19.35 -9.99 -16.91
C ALA A 465 20.28 -11.21 -16.73
N ALA A 466 21.18 -11.15 -15.75
CA ALA A 466 22.10 -12.23 -15.39
C ALA A 466 21.50 -13.24 -14.40
N LEU A 467 20.28 -12.99 -13.87
CA LEU A 467 19.63 -13.93 -12.96
C LEU A 467 19.23 -15.22 -13.67
N GLU A 468 19.67 -16.35 -13.13
CA GLU A 468 19.16 -17.66 -13.50
C GLU A 468 17.95 -18.04 -12.65
N PRO A 469 16.92 -18.70 -13.23
CA PRO A 469 15.82 -19.24 -12.44
C PRO A 469 16.32 -20.29 -11.45
N VAL A 470 16.15 -20.03 -10.15
CA VAL A 470 16.58 -20.90 -9.05
C VAL A 470 15.39 -21.31 -8.21
N GLY A 471 15.42 -22.53 -7.65
CA GLY A 471 14.34 -23.05 -6.79
C GLY A 471 14.23 -22.33 -5.45
N SER A 472 15.37 -21.98 -4.85
CA SER A 472 15.49 -21.15 -3.65
C SER A 472 16.21 -19.85 -4.01
N VAL A 473 15.68 -18.71 -3.56
CA VAL A 473 16.26 -17.39 -3.81
C VAL A 473 17.47 -17.18 -2.88
N PRO A 474 18.69 -17.00 -3.40
CA PRO A 474 19.88 -16.69 -2.61
C PRO A 474 19.75 -15.35 -1.88
N ALA A 475 20.39 -15.24 -0.71
CA ALA A 475 20.30 -14.03 0.13
C ALA A 475 20.89 -12.79 -0.57
N GLU A 476 21.95 -12.97 -1.35
CA GLU A 476 22.60 -11.93 -2.14
C GLU A 476 21.70 -11.32 -3.21
N HIS A 477 20.63 -12.01 -3.62
CA HIS A 477 19.69 -11.46 -4.60
C HIS A 477 18.75 -10.41 -3.98
N PHE A 478 18.57 -10.38 -2.66
CA PHE A 478 17.71 -9.39 -2.02
C PHE A 478 18.22 -7.95 -2.18
N ASP A 479 19.53 -7.74 -2.27
CA ASP A 479 20.09 -6.42 -2.58
C ASP A 479 19.75 -5.98 -4.01
N LEU A 480 19.64 -6.93 -4.94
CA LEU A 480 19.17 -6.64 -6.30
C LEU A 480 17.68 -6.28 -6.33
N ALA A 481 16.86 -6.93 -5.50
CA ALA A 481 15.44 -6.56 -5.33
C ALA A 481 15.30 -5.10 -4.86
N ARG A 482 16.02 -4.73 -3.80
CA ARG A 482 16.03 -3.34 -3.26
C ARG A 482 16.52 -2.32 -4.28
N ARG A 483 17.55 -2.66 -5.06
CA ARG A 483 18.00 -1.80 -6.16
C ARG A 483 16.93 -1.65 -7.24
N TYR A 484 16.20 -2.72 -7.57
CA TYR A 484 15.09 -2.67 -8.52
C TYR A 484 13.94 -1.80 -7.98
N GLU A 485 13.62 -1.89 -6.70
CA GLU A 485 12.63 -1.05 -6.03
C GLU A 485 12.98 0.44 -6.15
N LEU A 486 14.22 0.82 -5.89
CA LEU A 486 14.70 2.20 -6.06
C LEU A 486 14.67 2.66 -7.53
N CYS A 487 14.98 1.75 -8.47
CA CYS A 487 14.83 2.02 -9.90
C CYS A 487 13.37 2.28 -10.27
N PHE A 488 12.43 1.50 -9.72
CA PHE A 488 11.00 1.74 -9.90
C PHE A 488 10.58 3.08 -9.31
N ALA A 489 11.10 3.44 -8.14
CA ALA A 489 10.79 4.71 -7.49
C ALA A 489 11.21 5.93 -8.32
N GLY A 490 12.43 5.94 -8.84
CA GLY A 490 12.87 7.02 -9.75
C GLY A 490 12.09 7.02 -11.07
N ALA A 491 11.70 5.86 -11.58
CA ALA A 491 10.87 5.75 -12.79
C ALA A 491 9.46 6.29 -12.55
N ALA A 492 8.88 6.02 -11.39
CA ALA A 492 7.59 6.58 -10.97
C ALA A 492 7.66 8.11 -10.89
N CYS A 493 8.71 8.67 -10.30
CA CYS A 493 8.92 10.13 -10.27
C CYS A 493 9.00 10.73 -11.68
N LEU A 494 9.72 10.06 -12.59
CA LEU A 494 9.83 10.51 -13.98
C LEU A 494 8.48 10.47 -14.70
N VAL A 495 7.66 9.43 -14.47
CA VAL A 495 6.30 9.33 -15.03
C VAL A 495 5.40 10.44 -14.48
N VAL A 496 5.41 10.67 -13.16
CA VAL A 496 4.65 11.76 -12.54
C VAL A 496 5.02 13.09 -13.17
N ARG A 497 6.32 13.38 -13.30
CA ARG A 497 6.78 14.63 -13.93
C ARG A 497 6.40 14.75 -15.40
N LEU A 498 6.46 13.66 -16.16
CA LEU A 498 6.08 13.65 -17.58
C LEU A 498 4.57 13.59 -17.79
N GLY A 499 3.81 13.30 -16.75
CA GLY A 499 2.36 13.20 -16.78
C GLY A 499 1.66 14.54 -16.68
N ASP A 500 0.45 14.48 -16.13
CA ASP A 500 -0.48 15.57 -15.88
C ASP A 500 -0.47 16.08 -14.44
N ALA A 501 0.37 15.51 -13.57
CA ALA A 501 0.54 15.97 -12.19
C ALA A 501 1.16 17.38 -12.11
N PRO A 502 0.77 18.20 -11.11
CA PRO A 502 1.23 19.59 -10.97
C PRO A 502 2.63 19.69 -10.34
N VAL A 503 3.61 18.99 -10.91
CA VAL A 503 5.02 19.00 -10.45
C VAL A 503 5.96 19.56 -11.52
N ASP A 504 7.09 20.13 -11.10
CA ASP A 504 8.07 20.76 -11.99
C ASP A 504 9.42 20.02 -12.00
N ASP A 505 10.37 20.57 -12.76
CA ASP A 505 11.70 19.97 -12.93
C ASP A 505 12.51 19.94 -11.63
N HIS A 506 12.29 20.90 -10.73
CA HIS A 506 12.97 20.96 -9.44
C HIS A 506 12.48 19.86 -8.50
N TRP A 507 11.17 19.58 -8.48
CA TRP A 507 10.61 18.43 -7.77
C TRP A 507 11.24 17.12 -8.25
N LEU A 508 11.40 16.96 -9.57
CA LEU A 508 12.02 15.76 -10.14
C LEU A 508 13.51 15.67 -9.75
N GLU A 509 14.25 16.77 -9.78
CA GLU A 509 15.66 16.81 -9.36
C GLU A 509 15.83 16.36 -7.90
N ILE A 510 14.98 16.84 -7.00
CA ILE A 510 14.99 16.46 -5.57
C ILE A 510 14.70 14.97 -5.42
N CYS A 511 13.67 14.46 -6.08
CA CYS A 511 13.29 13.04 -6.01
C CYS A 511 14.38 12.13 -6.57
N LEU A 512 14.96 12.46 -7.73
CA LEU A 512 16.04 11.67 -8.32
C LEU A 512 17.32 11.72 -7.48
N THR A 513 17.65 12.88 -6.92
CA THR A 513 18.77 13.01 -5.99
C THR A 513 18.56 12.11 -4.78
N ARG A 514 17.36 12.10 -4.18
CA ARG A 514 17.07 11.24 -3.03
C ARG A 514 17.12 9.75 -3.39
N VAL A 515 16.57 9.34 -4.54
CA VAL A 515 16.67 7.95 -5.03
C VAL A 515 18.13 7.52 -5.21
N LEU A 516 18.98 8.40 -5.77
CA LEU A 516 20.40 8.12 -5.95
C LEU A 516 21.17 8.04 -4.61
N GLU A 517 20.85 8.89 -3.64
CA GLU A 517 21.41 8.81 -2.28
C GLU A 517 21.07 7.47 -1.60
N LEU A 518 19.79 7.07 -1.67
CA LEU A 518 19.33 5.79 -1.12
C LEU A 518 20.04 4.61 -1.80
N ALA A 519 20.22 4.67 -3.12
CA ALA A 519 20.90 3.62 -3.88
C ALA A 519 22.40 3.53 -3.60
N ALA A 520 23.05 4.65 -3.24
CA ALA A 520 24.47 4.69 -2.90
C ALA A 520 24.77 4.15 -1.49
N GLY A 521 23.76 4.01 -0.62
CA GLY A 521 23.93 3.54 0.76
C GLY A 521 24.71 4.51 1.67
N ALA A 522 24.89 5.75 1.23
CA ALA A 522 25.68 6.75 1.92
C ALA A 522 24.90 8.08 1.97
N PRO A 523 24.18 8.37 3.08
CA PRO A 523 23.29 9.53 3.20
C PRO A 523 23.97 10.91 3.17
N HIS A 524 25.30 10.97 2.94
CA HIS A 524 26.11 12.20 3.00
C HIS A 524 27.18 12.32 1.89
N SER A 525 27.21 11.42 0.91
CA SER A 525 28.29 11.38 -0.10
C SER A 525 27.91 11.94 -1.47
N PHE A 526 26.65 12.34 -1.67
CA PHE A 526 26.21 12.82 -2.98
C PHE A 526 26.45 14.34 -3.12
N PRO A 527 27.12 14.79 -4.19
CA PRO A 527 27.30 16.21 -4.45
C PRO A 527 25.92 16.81 -4.78
N ARG A 528 25.44 17.75 -3.94
CA ARG A 528 24.18 18.54 -3.99
C ARG A 528 23.21 18.38 -2.80
N ALA A 529 23.69 18.03 -1.60
CA ALA A 529 22.86 18.03 -0.38
C ALA A 529 22.11 19.36 -0.12
N GLU A 530 22.62 20.48 -0.66
CA GLU A 530 21.97 21.81 -0.62
C GLU A 530 20.57 21.82 -1.25
N VAL A 531 20.27 20.90 -2.18
CA VAL A 531 18.94 20.83 -2.82
C VAL A 531 17.82 20.57 -1.81
N PHE A 532 18.14 19.93 -0.67
CA PHE A 532 17.19 19.67 0.40
C PHE A 532 16.95 20.87 1.31
N ASP A 533 17.89 21.83 1.33
CA ASP A 533 17.74 23.03 2.16
C ASP A 533 16.60 23.93 1.65
N ASP A 534 16.29 23.86 0.37
CA ASP A 534 15.19 24.60 -0.27
C ASP A 534 13.84 23.91 -0.13
N VAL A 535 13.82 22.60 0.20
CA VAL A 535 12.60 21.77 0.25
C VAL A 535 11.68 22.14 1.40
N ALA A 536 12.24 22.56 2.53
CA ALA A 536 11.47 22.99 3.70
C ALA A 536 10.51 24.16 3.40
N HIS A 537 10.71 24.89 2.30
CA HIS A 537 9.89 26.05 1.91
C HIS A 537 8.92 25.77 0.74
N LEU A 538 8.91 24.56 0.17
CA LEU A 538 8.14 24.23 -1.05
C LEU A 538 6.70 23.79 -0.74
N SER A 539 5.82 24.75 -0.45
CA SER A 539 4.38 24.50 -0.26
C SER A 539 3.69 23.94 -1.52
N GLY A 540 2.76 23.01 -1.31
CA GLY A 540 1.72 22.69 -2.31
C GLY A 540 2.08 21.69 -3.41
N ARG A 541 2.96 20.71 -3.16
CA ARG A 541 3.35 19.69 -4.16
C ARG A 541 3.07 18.24 -3.74
N LEU A 542 2.20 18.05 -2.75
CA LEU A 542 1.80 16.72 -2.28
C LEU A 542 0.78 16.11 -3.26
N LEU A 543 1.03 14.89 -3.69
CA LEU A 543 0.22 14.20 -4.71
C LEU A 543 -0.98 13.46 -4.09
N LEU A 544 -0.83 12.99 -2.85
CA LEU A 544 -1.82 12.15 -2.16
C LEU A 544 -2.24 12.77 -0.82
N SER A 545 -1.30 13.43 -0.16
CA SER A 545 -1.46 14.00 1.17
C SER A 545 -2.13 15.38 1.12
N ASP A 546 -2.64 15.85 2.25
CA ASP A 546 -3.38 17.12 2.33
C ASP A 546 -2.51 18.30 1.83
N PRO A 547 -3.00 19.16 0.90
CA PRO A 547 -2.29 20.37 0.49
C PRO A 547 -2.02 21.33 1.65
N GLU A 548 -2.75 21.20 2.77
CA GLU A 548 -2.59 22.02 3.97
C GLU A 548 -1.55 21.50 4.96
N VAL A 549 -0.65 20.56 4.61
CA VAL A 549 0.62 20.48 5.33
C VAL A 549 1.32 21.81 5.09
N PRO A 550 1.29 22.77 6.02
CA PRO A 550 1.91 24.04 5.75
C PRO A 550 3.42 23.77 5.81
N THR A 551 4.15 24.28 4.83
CA THR A 551 5.61 24.14 4.73
C THR A 551 6.36 25.12 5.57
#